data_AF-A0A951G2P7-F1
#
_entry.id   AF-A0A951G2P7-F1
#
_cell.length_a   1.000
_cell.length_b   1.000
_cell.length_c   1.000
_cell.angle_alpha   90.00
_cell.angle_beta   90.00
_cell.angle_gamma   90.00
#
_symmetry.space_group_name_H-M   'P 1'
#
loop_
_entity.id
_entity.type
_entity.pdbx_description
1 polymer ?
#
loop_
_entity_poly.entity_id
_entity_poly.type
_entity_poly.pdbx_seq_one_letter_code
_entity_poly.pdbx_strand_id
1 'polypeptide(L)'
;AFEGAALLAALEEVRSDNAQGEYYLPDVLPIMRSRERSVSAHEISDDSELGVNDRVQLAAVRRILQRRIHERHMLAGVTIVDPASTVIDVDVQIGRDALIAPFTSLHGASEIGPGATVGPLSTLLDTRVGAGAKVVHSYLDHAEVGDRVSVGPFAYLRPGAVLREGSKAGTFVEIKNSDVGAGAKVPHLSYIGDTEIGERTNIGAGTITANYDGTNKHRTRIGAGAFVGVDTMLVAPVSVGADAHTGAGSVITEDVPDGALGIARSRQKNIEGYRERRNQRDSGEREAREDAKNPAGSPRQR
;
A
#
# COMPACT_ATOMS: atom_id res chain seq x y z
N ALA A 1 -38.02 -20.71 -18.21
CA ALA A 1 -37.65 -22.00 -17.57
C ALA A 1 -38.10 -23.14 -18.49
N PHE A 2 -37.34 -24.25 -18.53
CA PHE A 2 -37.67 -25.42 -19.37
C PHE A 2 -38.39 -26.51 -18.55
N GLU A 3 -39.29 -27.25 -19.19
CA GLU A 3 -39.78 -28.54 -18.67
C GLU A 3 -38.69 -29.61 -18.92
N GLY A 4 -38.25 -30.31 -17.87
CA GLY A 4 -37.04 -31.13 -17.91
C GLY A 4 -37.07 -32.28 -18.93
N ALA A 5 -38.17 -33.05 -18.99
CA ALA A 5 -38.29 -34.16 -19.93
C ALA A 5 -38.37 -33.67 -21.38
N ALA A 6 -39.14 -32.60 -21.61
CA ALA A 6 -39.25 -31.99 -22.94
C ALA A 6 -37.91 -31.40 -23.43
N LEU A 7 -37.09 -30.81 -22.55
CA LEU A 7 -35.75 -30.32 -22.90
C LEU A 7 -34.82 -31.46 -23.27
N LEU A 8 -34.74 -32.52 -22.46
CA LEU A 8 -33.88 -33.68 -22.74
C LEU A 8 -34.22 -34.30 -24.09
N ALA A 9 -35.50 -34.51 -24.36
CA ALA A 9 -35.95 -35.06 -25.63
C ALA A 9 -35.70 -34.12 -26.82
N ALA A 10 -35.57 -32.81 -26.62
CA ALA A 10 -35.21 -31.85 -27.66
C ALA A 10 -33.68 -31.81 -27.91
N LEU A 11 -32.87 -31.99 -26.86
CA LEU A 11 -31.41 -32.03 -26.95
C LEU A 11 -30.91 -33.21 -27.81
N GLU A 12 -31.59 -34.35 -27.80
CA GLU A 12 -31.27 -35.51 -28.66
C GLU A 12 -31.37 -35.20 -30.16
N GLU A 13 -32.13 -34.17 -30.53
CA GLU A 13 -32.35 -33.77 -31.92
C GLU A 13 -31.42 -32.62 -32.38
N VAL A 14 -30.71 -31.95 -31.47
CA VAL A 14 -29.76 -30.89 -31.83
C VAL A 14 -28.63 -31.48 -32.69
N ARG A 15 -28.22 -30.75 -33.72
CA ARG A 15 -27.17 -31.15 -34.66
C ARG A 15 -26.09 -30.08 -34.71
N SER A 16 -24.88 -30.48 -35.05
CA SER A 16 -23.73 -29.58 -35.20
C SER A 16 -23.55 -29.05 -36.63
N ASP A 17 -24.62 -29.02 -37.42
CA ASP A 17 -24.61 -28.53 -38.80
C ASP A 17 -24.78 -27.01 -38.84
N ASN A 18 -23.78 -26.30 -38.30
CA ASN A 18 -23.67 -24.85 -38.34
C ASN A 18 -22.23 -24.43 -38.63
N ALA A 19 -22.04 -23.14 -38.89
CA ALA A 19 -20.75 -22.59 -39.28
C ALA A 19 -19.61 -22.82 -38.28
N GLN A 20 -19.92 -23.08 -37.00
CA GLN A 20 -18.94 -23.36 -35.95
C GLN A 20 -18.77 -24.87 -35.67
N GLY A 21 -19.66 -25.73 -36.19
CA GLY A 21 -19.64 -27.15 -35.92
C GLY A 21 -20.01 -27.52 -34.48
N GLU A 22 -20.82 -26.69 -33.80
CA GLU A 22 -21.15 -26.84 -32.38
C GLU A 22 -22.61 -27.24 -32.15
N TYR A 23 -22.96 -27.77 -30.97
CA TYR A 23 -24.35 -28.02 -30.59
C TYR A 23 -24.91 -26.79 -29.86
N TYR A 24 -25.78 -26.02 -30.51
CA TYR A 24 -26.33 -24.79 -29.93
C TYR A 24 -27.57 -25.08 -29.07
N LEU A 25 -27.50 -24.75 -27.78
CA LEU A 25 -28.66 -24.83 -26.88
C LEU A 25 -29.89 -24.06 -27.42
N PRO A 26 -29.77 -22.87 -28.05
CA PRO A 26 -30.92 -22.19 -28.67
C PRO A 26 -31.71 -23.01 -29.69
N ASP A 27 -31.13 -24.03 -30.32
CA ASP A 27 -31.80 -24.87 -31.32
C ASP A 27 -32.91 -25.75 -30.71
N VAL A 28 -32.94 -25.92 -29.38
CA VAL A 28 -34.06 -26.61 -28.72
C VAL A 28 -35.38 -25.84 -28.86
N LEU A 29 -35.34 -24.52 -29.04
CA LEU A 29 -36.55 -23.70 -29.15
C LEU A 29 -37.40 -24.05 -30.39
N PRO A 30 -36.85 -24.09 -31.63
CA PRO A 30 -37.60 -24.56 -32.79
C PRO A 30 -38.01 -26.04 -32.70
N ILE A 31 -37.18 -26.92 -32.10
CA ILE A 31 -37.50 -28.36 -31.90
C ILE A 31 -38.70 -28.52 -30.95
N MET A 32 -38.73 -27.78 -29.84
CA MET A 32 -39.86 -27.81 -28.91
C MET A 32 -41.14 -27.26 -29.56
N ARG A 33 -41.01 -26.21 -30.38
CA ARG A 33 -42.14 -25.65 -31.14
C ARG A 33 -42.72 -26.63 -32.16
N SER A 34 -41.88 -27.42 -32.86
CA SER A 34 -42.37 -28.43 -33.82
C SER A 34 -43.14 -29.58 -33.15
N ARG A 35 -42.87 -29.81 -31.86
CA ARG A 35 -43.59 -30.76 -30.99
C ARG A 35 -44.77 -30.11 -30.23
N GLU A 36 -45.29 -29.01 -30.74
CA GLU A 36 -46.45 -28.27 -30.20
C GLU A 36 -46.29 -27.82 -28.73
N ARG A 37 -45.05 -27.68 -28.25
CA ARG A 37 -44.78 -27.11 -26.92
C ARG A 37 -44.82 -25.59 -26.96
N SER A 38 -45.27 -24.98 -25.86
CA SER A 38 -45.29 -23.53 -25.72
C SER A 38 -43.88 -22.97 -25.56
N VAL A 39 -43.55 -21.95 -26.35
CA VAL A 39 -42.32 -21.16 -26.23
C VAL A 39 -42.73 -19.70 -26.00
N SER A 40 -42.31 -19.12 -24.88
CA SER A 40 -42.61 -17.75 -24.49
C SER A 40 -41.31 -16.99 -24.19
N ALA A 41 -41.23 -15.74 -24.64
CA ALA A 41 -40.16 -14.82 -24.26
C ALA A 41 -40.61 -13.97 -23.06
N HIS A 42 -39.68 -13.67 -22.15
CA HIS A 42 -39.85 -12.69 -21.10
C HIS A 42 -38.83 -11.58 -21.34
N GLU A 43 -39.31 -10.35 -21.51
CA GLU A 43 -38.45 -9.19 -21.75
C GLU A 43 -37.98 -8.61 -20.43
N ILE A 44 -36.66 -8.40 -20.30
CA ILE A 44 -36.04 -7.74 -19.15
C ILE A 44 -35.63 -6.34 -19.56
N SER A 45 -35.95 -5.35 -18.72
CA SER A 45 -35.75 -3.92 -19.02
C SER A 45 -34.48 -3.33 -18.42
N ASP A 46 -33.68 -4.10 -17.69
CA ASP A 46 -32.47 -3.65 -17.02
C ASP A 46 -31.20 -4.33 -17.53
N ASP A 47 -30.04 -3.85 -17.07
CA ASP A 47 -28.73 -4.34 -17.48
C ASP A 47 -28.32 -5.67 -16.81
N SER A 48 -29.25 -6.43 -16.21
CA SER A 48 -28.90 -7.62 -15.40
C SER A 48 -28.42 -8.84 -16.21
N GLU A 49 -28.75 -8.92 -17.50
CA GLU A 49 -28.43 -10.08 -18.35
C GLU A 49 -27.27 -9.84 -19.34
N LEU A 50 -26.47 -8.79 -19.17
CA LEU A 50 -25.38 -8.49 -20.09
C LEU A 50 -24.28 -9.58 -20.07
N GLY A 51 -24.10 -10.25 -21.21
CA GLY A 51 -22.99 -11.19 -21.43
C GLY A 51 -21.64 -10.50 -21.62
N VAL A 52 -20.55 -11.25 -21.40
CA VAL A 52 -19.17 -10.79 -21.55
C VAL A 52 -18.37 -11.79 -22.36
N ASN A 53 -18.10 -11.45 -23.62
CA ASN A 53 -17.33 -12.23 -24.57
C ASN A 53 -15.93 -11.64 -24.83
N ASP A 54 -15.73 -10.35 -24.52
CA ASP A 54 -14.47 -9.65 -24.71
C ASP A 54 -14.17 -8.63 -23.60
N ARG A 55 -12.98 -8.01 -23.64
CA ARG A 55 -12.52 -7.07 -22.62
C ARG A 55 -13.24 -5.72 -22.65
N VAL A 56 -13.81 -5.33 -23.80
CA VAL A 56 -14.60 -4.09 -23.93
C VAL A 56 -15.94 -4.28 -23.24
N GLN A 57 -16.59 -5.42 -23.45
CA GLN A 57 -17.82 -5.81 -22.76
C GLN A 57 -17.58 -5.97 -21.26
N LEU A 58 -16.46 -6.57 -20.84
CA LEU A 58 -16.08 -6.66 -19.42
C LEU A 58 -15.99 -5.28 -18.77
N ALA A 59 -15.35 -4.31 -19.46
CA ALA A 59 -15.25 -2.95 -18.96
C ALA A 59 -16.62 -2.26 -18.86
N ALA A 60 -17.53 -2.53 -19.80
CA ALA A 60 -18.89 -1.99 -19.77
C ALA A 60 -19.70 -2.54 -18.57
N VAL A 61 -19.70 -3.86 -18.38
CA VAL A 61 -20.37 -4.52 -17.24
C VAL A 61 -19.78 -4.07 -15.91
N ARG A 62 -18.44 -3.93 -15.83
CA ARG A 62 -17.78 -3.39 -14.62
C ARG A 62 -18.26 -2.00 -14.26
N ARG A 63 -18.43 -1.08 -15.24
CA ARG A 63 -18.96 0.27 -14.97
C ARG A 63 -20.37 0.23 -14.38
N ILE A 64 -21.23 -0.65 -14.89
CA ILE A 64 -22.60 -0.81 -14.39
C ILE A 64 -22.58 -1.31 -12.94
N LEU A 65 -21.74 -2.32 -12.65
CA LEU A 65 -21.59 -2.84 -11.29
C LEU A 65 -21.03 -1.79 -10.32
N GLN A 66 -19.98 -1.07 -10.71
CA GLN A 66 -19.40 0.00 -9.88
C GLN A 66 -20.44 1.08 -9.57
N ARG A 67 -21.25 1.49 -10.55
CA ARG A 67 -22.36 2.44 -10.33
C ARG A 67 -23.31 1.95 -9.24
N ARG A 68 -23.74 0.69 -9.29
CA ARG A 68 -24.64 0.08 -8.29
C ARG A 68 -23.99 0.01 -6.90
N ILE A 69 -22.70 -0.35 -6.83
CA ILE A 69 -21.95 -0.38 -5.56
C ILE A 69 -21.86 1.03 -4.95
N HIS A 70 -21.46 2.02 -5.75
CA HIS A 70 -21.37 3.40 -5.30
C HIS A 70 -22.72 3.92 -4.82
N GLU A 71 -23.80 3.70 -5.56
CA GLU A 71 -25.15 4.10 -5.19
C GLU A 71 -25.57 3.49 -3.84
N ARG A 72 -25.33 2.19 -3.63
CA ARG A 72 -25.58 1.51 -2.35
C ARG A 72 -24.89 2.21 -1.19
N HIS A 73 -23.60 2.52 -1.31
CA HIS A 73 -22.84 3.18 -0.24
C HIS A 73 -23.27 4.64 -0.03
N MET A 74 -23.52 5.39 -1.11
CA MET A 74 -23.97 6.78 -1.02
C MET A 74 -25.35 6.88 -0.34
N LEU A 75 -26.29 6.00 -0.69
CA LEU A 75 -27.61 5.93 -0.03
C LEU A 75 -27.50 5.52 1.45
N ALA A 76 -26.44 4.80 1.84
CA ALA A 76 -26.14 4.44 3.23
C ALA A 76 -25.44 5.58 4.02
N GLY A 77 -25.19 6.74 3.39
CA GLY A 77 -24.61 7.91 4.03
C GLY A 77 -23.09 8.06 3.88
N VAL A 78 -22.49 7.44 2.85
CA VAL A 78 -21.07 7.61 2.50
C VAL A 78 -20.90 8.70 1.47
N THR A 79 -19.88 9.54 1.63
CA THR A 79 -19.48 10.51 0.59
C THR A 79 -18.44 9.87 -0.33
N ILE A 80 -18.80 9.64 -1.60
CA ILE A 80 -17.85 9.29 -2.65
C ILE A 80 -17.69 10.53 -3.53
N VAL A 81 -16.53 11.19 -3.46
CA VAL A 81 -16.33 12.51 -4.06
C VAL A 81 -16.39 12.45 -5.59
N ASP A 82 -15.75 11.43 -6.18
CA ASP A 82 -15.77 11.18 -7.62
C ASP A 82 -15.95 9.69 -7.89
N PRO A 83 -17.20 9.23 -8.10
CA PRO A 83 -17.49 7.84 -8.42
C PRO A 83 -16.84 7.34 -9.72
N ALA A 84 -16.48 8.22 -10.65
CA ALA A 84 -15.88 7.80 -11.93
C ALA A 84 -14.41 7.40 -11.79
N SER A 85 -13.71 7.92 -10.78
CA SER A 85 -12.30 7.58 -10.48
C SER A 85 -12.12 6.68 -9.26
N THR A 86 -13.21 6.29 -8.58
CA THR A 86 -13.17 5.42 -7.41
C THR A 86 -13.49 3.98 -7.80
N VAL A 87 -12.79 3.02 -7.21
CA VAL A 87 -13.07 1.60 -7.36
C VAL A 87 -13.38 1.00 -5.99
N ILE A 88 -14.48 0.26 -5.90
CA ILE A 88 -14.90 -0.43 -4.68
C ILE A 88 -15.32 -1.86 -5.05
N ASP A 89 -14.68 -2.86 -4.44
CA ASP A 89 -15.06 -4.26 -4.60
C ASP A 89 -16.36 -4.59 -3.84
N VAL A 90 -17.05 -5.66 -4.23
CA VAL A 90 -18.42 -5.97 -3.79
C VAL A 90 -18.56 -6.20 -2.27
N ASP A 91 -17.52 -6.73 -1.65
CA ASP A 91 -17.48 -7.13 -0.23
C ASP A 91 -16.98 -6.01 0.70
N VAL A 92 -16.55 -4.88 0.14
CA VAL A 92 -16.09 -3.73 0.92
C VAL A 92 -17.22 -3.15 1.74
N GLN A 93 -16.95 -2.88 3.02
CA GLN A 93 -17.87 -2.23 3.95
C GLN A 93 -17.39 -0.82 4.27
N ILE A 94 -18.32 0.14 4.30
CA ILE A 94 -18.02 1.54 4.57
C ILE A 94 -19.07 2.11 5.53
N GLY A 95 -18.60 2.60 6.67
CA GLY A 95 -19.40 3.22 7.71
C GLY A 95 -19.94 4.58 7.31
N ARG A 96 -21.05 4.97 7.93
CA ARG A 96 -21.72 6.26 7.72
C ARG A 96 -20.76 7.44 7.93
N ASP A 97 -20.98 8.51 7.16
CA ASP A 97 -20.23 9.77 7.19
C ASP A 97 -18.73 9.63 6.81
N ALA A 98 -18.31 8.45 6.35
CA ALA A 98 -16.98 8.30 5.74
C ALA A 98 -16.89 9.05 4.41
N LEU A 99 -15.70 9.54 4.09
CA LEU A 99 -15.38 10.23 2.85
C LEU A 99 -14.32 9.45 2.06
N ILE A 100 -14.67 9.06 0.84
CA ILE A 100 -13.78 8.43 -0.14
C ILE A 100 -13.42 9.46 -1.20
N ALA A 101 -12.16 9.89 -1.19
CA ALA A 101 -11.63 10.89 -2.10
C ALA A 101 -11.24 10.29 -3.46
N PRO A 102 -11.08 11.11 -4.52
CA PRO A 102 -10.85 10.63 -5.88
C PRO A 102 -9.63 9.73 -6.04
N PHE A 103 -9.66 8.89 -7.08
CA PHE A 103 -8.59 7.93 -7.40
C PHE A 103 -8.26 6.95 -6.26
N THR A 104 -9.26 6.60 -5.45
CA THR A 104 -9.15 5.61 -4.38
C THR A 104 -9.65 4.25 -4.84
N SER A 105 -8.92 3.20 -4.50
CA SER A 105 -9.29 1.81 -4.78
C SER A 105 -9.40 1.01 -3.49
N LEU A 106 -10.58 0.46 -3.21
CA LEU A 106 -10.87 -0.37 -2.05
C LEU A 106 -11.15 -1.79 -2.53
N HIS A 107 -10.34 -2.74 -2.09
CA HIS A 107 -10.36 -4.11 -2.59
C HIS A 107 -10.56 -5.16 -1.51
N GLY A 108 -11.01 -6.34 -1.96
CA GLY A 108 -11.22 -7.51 -1.11
C GLY A 108 -12.26 -7.24 -0.03
N ALA A 109 -11.97 -7.67 1.19
CA ALA A 109 -12.81 -7.51 2.37
C ALA A 109 -12.43 -6.28 3.22
N SER A 110 -11.99 -5.18 2.57
CA SER A 110 -11.63 -3.96 3.30
C SER A 110 -12.83 -3.36 4.05
N GLU A 111 -12.58 -2.84 5.25
CA GLU A 111 -13.60 -2.24 6.12
C GLU A 111 -13.21 -0.82 6.49
N ILE A 112 -14.08 0.15 6.22
CA ILE A 112 -13.86 1.56 6.53
C ILE A 112 -14.83 2.01 7.62
N GLY A 113 -14.31 2.47 8.74
CA GLY A 113 -15.08 2.93 9.89
C GLY A 113 -15.83 4.26 9.66
N PRO A 114 -16.79 4.59 10.53
CA PRO A 114 -17.58 5.81 10.40
C PRO A 114 -16.71 7.07 10.53
N GLY A 115 -17.04 8.09 9.75
CA GLY A 115 -16.32 9.37 9.73
C GLY A 115 -14.86 9.30 9.26
N ALA A 116 -14.39 8.14 8.77
CA ALA A 116 -13.03 8.00 8.25
C ALA A 116 -12.88 8.76 6.92
N THR A 117 -11.66 9.19 6.62
CA THR A 117 -11.30 9.82 5.33
C THR A 117 -10.26 8.97 4.63
N VAL A 118 -10.57 8.45 3.44
CA VAL A 118 -9.65 7.63 2.65
C VAL A 118 -9.42 8.28 1.30
N GLY A 119 -8.15 8.40 0.92
CA GLY A 119 -7.72 9.04 -0.32
C GLY A 119 -7.29 10.51 -0.14
N PRO A 120 -7.00 11.20 -1.26
CA PRO A 120 -6.99 10.66 -2.63
C PRO A 120 -5.85 9.66 -2.86
N LEU A 121 -5.84 9.00 -4.03
CA LEU A 121 -4.72 8.18 -4.50
C LEU A 121 -4.30 7.10 -3.49
N SER A 122 -5.28 6.46 -2.84
CA SER A 122 -5.02 5.40 -1.87
C SER A 122 -5.53 4.06 -2.36
N THR A 123 -4.77 3.01 -2.10
CA THR A 123 -5.14 1.63 -2.42
C THR A 123 -5.15 0.82 -1.14
N LEU A 124 -6.28 0.20 -0.84
CA LEU A 124 -6.46 -0.66 0.32
C LEU A 124 -6.80 -2.08 -0.15
N LEU A 125 -6.01 -3.06 0.27
CA LEU A 125 -6.25 -4.49 0.07
C LEU A 125 -6.50 -5.14 1.43
N ASP A 126 -7.68 -5.77 1.60
CA ASP A 126 -8.05 -6.52 2.81
C ASP A 126 -7.67 -5.80 4.12
N THR A 127 -7.96 -4.49 4.16
CA THR A 127 -7.48 -3.59 5.21
C THR A 127 -8.64 -3.04 6.02
N ARG A 128 -8.46 -3.01 7.35
CA ARG A 128 -9.42 -2.41 8.28
C ARG A 128 -8.98 -1.00 8.66
N VAL A 129 -9.89 -0.04 8.58
CA VAL A 129 -9.70 1.37 8.96
C VAL A 129 -10.74 1.75 10.01
N GLY A 130 -10.29 2.24 11.16
CA GLY A 130 -11.13 2.61 12.30
C GLY A 130 -11.87 3.93 12.12
N ALA A 131 -12.67 4.27 13.11
CA ALA A 131 -13.50 5.47 13.10
C ALA A 131 -12.66 6.76 13.12
N GLY A 132 -13.01 7.72 12.27
CA GLY A 132 -12.33 9.02 12.19
C GLY A 132 -10.85 8.96 11.77
N ALA A 133 -10.36 7.80 11.31
CA ALA A 133 -9.01 7.66 10.81
C ALA A 133 -8.85 8.37 9.45
N LYS A 134 -7.61 8.77 9.13
CA LYS A 134 -7.27 9.45 7.88
C LYS A 134 -6.18 8.70 7.16
N VAL A 135 -6.47 8.23 5.95
CA VAL A 135 -5.53 7.56 5.07
C VAL A 135 -5.43 8.37 3.79
N VAL A 136 -4.26 8.95 3.52
CA VAL A 136 -4.07 9.86 2.39
C VAL A 136 -2.92 9.33 1.54
N HIS A 137 -3.07 9.30 0.22
CA HIS A 137 -2.03 8.96 -0.74
C HIS A 137 -1.15 7.77 -0.33
N SER A 138 -1.76 6.67 0.11
CA SER A 138 -1.03 5.55 0.74
C SER A 138 -1.47 4.19 0.20
N TYR A 139 -0.59 3.21 0.29
CA TYR A 139 -0.86 1.82 -0.08
C TYR A 139 -0.91 0.97 1.18
N LEU A 140 -2.01 0.27 1.41
CA LEU A 140 -2.22 -0.56 2.59
C LEU A 140 -2.61 -1.96 2.13
N ASP A 141 -1.90 -2.96 2.63
CA ASP A 141 -2.06 -4.36 2.28
C ASP A 141 -2.14 -5.21 3.55
N HIS A 142 -3.31 -5.80 3.82
CA HIS A 142 -3.58 -6.60 5.02
C HIS A 142 -3.14 -5.91 6.32
N ALA A 143 -3.54 -4.64 6.47
CA ALA A 143 -3.21 -3.80 7.62
C ALA A 143 -4.43 -3.53 8.51
N GLU A 144 -4.18 -3.21 9.78
CA GLU A 144 -5.18 -2.72 10.72
C GLU A 144 -4.83 -1.29 11.15
N VAL A 145 -5.70 -0.35 10.81
CA VAL A 145 -5.60 1.07 11.17
C VAL A 145 -6.68 1.35 12.20
N GLY A 146 -6.30 1.65 13.43
CA GLY A 146 -7.22 1.95 14.52
C GLY A 146 -7.92 3.30 14.40
N ASP A 147 -8.75 3.62 15.39
CA ASP A 147 -9.50 4.87 15.44
C ASP A 147 -8.59 6.09 15.49
N ARG A 148 -8.98 7.17 14.80
CA ARG A 148 -8.28 8.46 14.78
C ARG A 148 -6.79 8.38 14.37
N VAL A 149 -6.37 7.29 13.73
CA VAL A 149 -5.02 7.13 13.20
C VAL A 149 -4.81 8.01 11.97
N SER A 150 -3.58 8.50 11.78
CA SER A 150 -3.17 9.23 10.58
C SER A 150 -2.15 8.43 9.78
N VAL A 151 -2.48 8.06 8.55
CA VAL A 151 -1.61 7.37 7.60
C VAL A 151 -1.35 8.26 6.38
N GLY A 152 -0.07 8.42 6.03
CA GLY A 152 0.38 9.12 4.84
C GLY A 152 0.61 10.64 5.02
N PRO A 153 0.79 11.37 3.90
CA PRO A 153 0.83 10.86 2.52
C PRO A 153 2.07 10.01 2.23
N PHE A 154 2.00 9.12 1.23
CA PHE A 154 3.10 8.27 0.77
C PHE A 154 3.58 7.24 1.80
N ALA A 155 2.66 6.66 2.57
CA ALA A 155 2.96 5.53 3.45
C ALA A 155 2.68 4.19 2.73
N TYR A 156 3.43 3.16 3.13
CA TYR A 156 3.18 1.78 2.73
C TYR A 156 3.01 0.91 3.97
N LEU A 157 1.79 0.46 4.24
CA LEU A 157 1.53 -0.55 5.28
C LEU A 157 1.42 -1.91 4.63
N ARG A 158 2.24 -2.84 5.10
CA ARG A 158 2.34 -4.21 4.61
C ARG A 158 1.64 -5.18 5.57
N PRO A 159 1.47 -6.45 5.17
CA PRO A 159 0.76 -7.41 6.00
C PRO A 159 1.27 -7.47 7.42
N GLY A 160 0.32 -7.47 8.37
CA GLY A 160 0.59 -7.49 9.81
C GLY A 160 1.02 -6.14 10.40
N ALA A 161 0.91 -5.04 9.66
CA ALA A 161 1.02 -3.70 10.23
C ALA A 161 -0.26 -3.37 11.02
N VAL A 162 -0.12 -3.10 12.32
CA VAL A 162 -1.20 -2.72 13.22
C VAL A 162 -0.88 -1.36 13.81
N LEU A 163 -1.72 -0.37 13.53
CA LEU A 163 -1.61 0.99 14.07
C LEU A 163 -2.72 1.20 15.09
N ARG A 164 -2.36 1.34 16.35
CA ARG A 164 -3.33 1.53 17.44
C ARG A 164 -3.85 2.96 17.46
N GLU A 165 -4.90 3.19 18.24
CA GLU A 165 -5.64 4.45 18.30
C GLU A 165 -4.72 5.70 18.33
N GLY A 166 -5.02 6.68 17.47
CA GLY A 166 -4.35 7.98 17.46
C GLY A 166 -2.86 7.95 17.06
N SER A 167 -2.33 6.77 16.68
CA SER A 167 -0.97 6.64 16.17
C SER A 167 -0.81 7.25 14.78
N LYS A 168 0.43 7.33 14.31
CA LYS A 168 0.76 7.94 13.02
C LYS A 168 1.83 7.16 12.26
N ALA A 169 1.53 6.86 11.00
CA ALA A 169 2.53 6.57 9.97
C ALA A 169 2.52 7.73 8.96
N GLY A 170 3.57 8.55 8.96
CA GLY A 170 3.62 9.73 8.11
C GLY A 170 4.27 9.45 6.75
N THR A 171 5.04 10.43 6.28
CA THR A 171 5.47 10.47 4.88
C THR A 171 6.70 9.61 4.60
N PHE A 172 6.63 8.79 3.56
CA PHE A 172 7.68 7.84 3.17
C PHE A 172 8.01 6.86 4.28
N VAL A 173 6.97 6.36 4.94
CA VAL A 173 7.07 5.37 6.02
C VAL A 173 6.58 4.03 5.50
N GLU A 174 7.40 2.99 5.65
CA GLU A 174 7.01 1.60 5.41
C GLU A 174 6.92 0.85 6.73
N ILE A 175 5.81 0.15 6.97
CA ILE A 175 5.61 -0.67 8.17
C ILE A 175 5.18 -2.07 7.77
N LYS A 176 5.80 -3.10 8.36
CA LYS A 176 5.49 -4.51 8.11
C LYS A 176 5.53 -5.31 9.40
N ASN A 177 4.55 -6.20 9.60
CA ASN A 177 4.50 -7.15 10.72
C ASN A 177 4.86 -6.50 12.07
N SER A 178 4.29 -5.33 12.33
CA SER A 178 4.67 -4.47 13.45
C SER A 178 3.44 -3.84 14.11
N ASP A 179 3.48 -3.71 15.42
CA ASP A 179 2.44 -3.09 16.23
C ASP A 179 2.90 -1.70 16.69
N VAL A 180 2.16 -0.66 16.31
CA VAL A 180 2.43 0.72 16.65
C VAL A 180 1.43 1.17 17.71
N GLY A 181 1.90 1.25 18.95
CA GLY A 181 1.10 1.56 20.13
C GLY A 181 0.33 2.88 20.06
N ALA A 182 -0.66 3.02 20.95
CA ALA A 182 -1.58 4.15 20.94
C ALA A 182 -0.83 5.49 21.07
N GLY A 183 -1.18 6.44 20.20
CA GLY A 183 -0.54 7.76 20.14
C GLY A 183 0.93 7.77 19.71
N ALA A 184 1.54 6.62 19.39
CA ALA A 184 2.92 6.56 18.91
C ALA A 184 3.05 7.11 17.48
N LYS A 185 4.21 7.65 17.15
CA LYS A 185 4.44 8.36 15.88
C LYS A 185 5.67 7.84 15.17
N VAL A 186 5.48 7.42 13.92
CA VAL A 186 6.52 7.18 12.91
C VAL A 186 6.29 8.18 11.78
N PRO A 187 6.81 9.42 11.88
CA PRO A 187 6.32 10.52 11.08
C PRO A 187 6.99 10.63 9.70
N HIS A 188 8.23 10.17 9.52
CA HIS A 188 8.98 10.43 8.30
C HIS A 188 10.00 9.35 7.97
N LEU A 189 10.14 9.00 6.68
CA LEU A 189 11.34 8.37 6.10
C LEU A 189 11.87 7.16 6.88
N SER A 190 10.99 6.26 7.31
CA SER A 190 11.37 5.15 8.22
C SER A 190 10.87 3.82 7.70
N TYR A 191 11.66 2.77 7.91
CA TYR A 191 11.24 1.38 7.72
C TYR A 191 11.15 0.69 9.07
N ILE A 192 9.96 0.19 9.39
CA ILE A 192 9.64 -0.51 10.63
C ILE A 192 9.15 -1.93 10.28
N GLY A 193 10.04 -2.91 10.44
CA GLY A 193 9.78 -4.32 10.19
C GLY A 193 9.92 -5.12 11.47
N ASP A 194 8.98 -6.05 11.71
CA ASP A 194 9.06 -7.01 12.82
C ASP A 194 9.27 -6.32 14.19
N THR A 195 8.50 -5.26 14.49
CA THR A 195 8.71 -4.42 15.67
C THR A 195 7.45 -4.26 16.54
N GLU A 196 7.64 -4.21 17.86
CA GLU A 196 6.65 -3.76 18.84
C GLU A 196 7.02 -2.36 19.31
N ILE A 197 6.16 -1.37 19.07
CA ILE A 197 6.34 0.01 19.51
C ILE A 197 5.31 0.32 20.59
N GLY A 198 5.79 0.72 21.76
CA GLY A 198 4.95 1.11 22.89
C GLY A 198 4.16 2.40 22.63
N GLU A 199 3.18 2.65 23.49
CA GLU A 199 2.35 3.84 23.43
C GLU A 199 3.16 5.14 23.59
N ARG A 200 2.68 6.23 22.97
CA ARG A 200 3.24 7.58 23.10
C ARG A 200 4.72 7.70 22.73
N THR A 201 5.27 6.71 22.02
CA THR A 201 6.64 6.71 21.52
C THR A 201 6.78 7.61 20.29
N ASN A 202 7.95 8.24 20.14
CA ASN A 202 8.26 9.03 18.96
C ASN A 202 9.49 8.45 18.24
N ILE A 203 9.29 8.00 17.00
CA ILE A 203 10.35 7.50 16.14
C ILE A 203 10.87 8.64 15.28
N GLY A 204 12.16 8.95 15.37
CA GLY A 204 12.81 9.99 14.59
C GLY A 204 12.83 9.64 13.10
N ALA A 205 12.84 10.69 12.26
CA ALA A 205 12.97 10.52 10.81
C ALA A 205 14.22 9.73 10.43
N GLY A 206 14.16 8.89 9.40
CA GLY A 206 15.32 8.09 8.97
C GLY A 206 15.57 6.85 9.81
N THR A 207 14.67 6.49 10.73
CA THR A 207 14.87 5.30 11.58
C THR A 207 14.63 4.03 10.79
N ILE A 208 15.54 3.07 10.91
CA ILE A 208 15.41 1.74 10.31
C ILE A 208 15.54 0.68 11.39
N THR A 209 14.58 -0.25 11.43
CA THR A 209 14.72 -1.49 12.18
C THR A 209 15.39 -2.51 11.27
N ALA A 210 16.68 -2.75 11.46
CA ALA A 210 17.45 -3.73 10.70
C ALA A 210 17.09 -5.14 11.21
N ASN A 211 15.99 -5.68 10.68
CA ASN A 211 15.35 -6.90 11.13
C ASN A 211 15.85 -8.19 10.45
N TYR A 212 16.74 -8.11 9.46
CA TYR A 212 17.22 -9.25 8.68
C TYR A 212 18.75 -9.34 8.72
N ASP A 213 19.28 -10.49 9.14
CA ASP A 213 20.73 -10.72 9.29
C ASP A 213 21.42 -11.30 8.04
N GLY A 214 20.65 -11.50 6.96
CA GLY A 214 21.09 -12.21 5.76
C GLY A 214 20.51 -13.63 5.62
N THR A 215 19.94 -14.18 6.71
CA THR A 215 19.32 -15.51 6.77
C THR A 215 17.99 -15.51 7.52
N ASN A 216 17.97 -14.97 8.74
CA ASN A 216 16.82 -14.96 9.65
C ASN A 216 16.31 -13.56 9.91
N LYS A 217 15.07 -13.49 10.42
CA LYS A 217 14.46 -12.25 10.89
C LYS A 217 14.33 -12.22 12.39
N HIS A 218 14.55 -11.04 12.96
CA HIS A 218 14.55 -10.81 14.41
C HIS A 218 13.63 -9.67 14.80
N ARG A 219 13.14 -9.70 16.04
CA ARG A 219 12.20 -8.70 16.56
C ARG A 219 12.92 -7.53 17.21
N THR A 220 12.38 -6.33 17.04
CA THR A 220 12.75 -5.14 17.84
C THR A 220 11.62 -4.80 18.82
N ARG A 221 11.96 -4.38 20.05
CA ARG A 221 11.00 -3.88 21.03
C ARG A 221 11.35 -2.43 21.40
N ILE A 222 10.37 -1.55 21.38
CA ILE A 222 10.53 -0.15 21.80
C ILE A 222 9.48 0.12 22.86
N GLY A 223 9.91 0.49 24.07
CA GLY A 223 9.06 0.74 25.22
C GLY A 223 8.17 1.96 25.04
N ALA A 224 7.17 2.10 25.92
CA ALA A 224 6.28 3.25 25.93
C ALA A 224 7.04 4.53 26.29
N GLY A 225 6.64 5.66 25.69
CA GLY A 225 7.24 6.97 25.95
C GLY A 225 8.67 7.15 25.42
N ALA A 226 9.24 6.14 24.76
CA ALA A 226 10.60 6.21 24.24
C ALA A 226 10.72 7.27 23.12
N PHE A 227 11.92 7.83 22.99
CA PHE A 227 12.28 8.74 21.92
C PHE A 227 13.46 8.18 21.12
N VAL A 228 13.20 7.73 19.90
CA VAL A 228 14.26 7.30 18.99
C VAL A 228 14.72 8.51 18.19
N GLY A 229 15.99 8.88 18.31
CA GLY A 229 16.58 10.00 17.58
C GLY A 229 16.54 9.79 16.07
N VAL A 230 16.63 10.88 15.31
CA VAL A 230 16.69 10.83 13.84
C VAL A 230 17.89 10.01 13.38
N ASP A 231 17.75 9.36 12.22
CA ASP A 231 18.79 8.55 11.58
C ASP A 231 19.35 7.45 12.51
N THR A 232 18.45 6.81 13.28
CA THR A 232 18.83 5.70 14.16
C THR A 232 18.65 4.36 13.44
N MET A 233 19.65 3.49 13.53
CA MET A 233 19.54 2.09 13.10
C MET A 233 19.37 1.22 14.36
N LEU A 234 18.29 0.43 14.41
CA LEU A 234 18.05 -0.54 15.48
C LEU A 234 18.36 -1.93 14.93
N VAL A 235 19.48 -2.53 15.32
CA VAL A 235 19.91 -3.83 14.81
C VAL A 235 19.24 -4.93 15.63
N ALA A 236 18.26 -5.60 15.03
CA ALA A 236 17.49 -6.62 15.73
C ALA A 236 18.30 -7.92 15.91
N PRO A 237 18.09 -8.67 17.01
CA PRO A 237 17.16 -8.38 18.10
C PRO A 237 17.72 -7.31 19.05
N VAL A 238 16.89 -6.32 19.39
CA VAL A 238 17.25 -5.26 20.35
C VAL A 238 16.01 -4.65 21.02
N SER A 239 16.17 -4.23 22.27
CA SER A 239 15.15 -3.55 23.06
C SER A 239 15.58 -2.12 23.42
N VAL A 240 14.70 -1.16 23.19
CA VAL A 240 14.80 0.20 23.75
C VAL A 240 13.76 0.31 24.86
N GLY A 241 14.19 0.57 26.09
CA GLY A 241 13.35 0.60 27.28
C GLY A 241 12.27 1.69 27.26
N ALA A 242 11.37 1.64 28.26
CA ALA A 242 10.38 2.67 28.47
C ALA A 242 11.05 4.01 28.83
N ASP A 243 10.52 5.12 28.30
CA ASP A 243 11.04 6.48 28.47
C ASP A 243 12.53 6.66 28.07
N ALA A 244 13.13 5.65 27.43
CA ALA A 244 14.51 5.68 26.97
C ALA A 244 14.65 6.57 25.73
N HIS A 245 15.88 7.05 25.50
CA HIS A 245 16.22 7.90 24.38
C HIS A 245 17.35 7.28 23.55
N THR A 246 17.35 7.51 22.24
CA THR A 246 18.54 7.30 21.41
C THR A 246 19.09 8.62 20.90
N GLY A 247 20.41 8.74 20.85
CA GLY A 247 21.07 9.87 20.21
C GLY A 247 20.90 9.81 18.69
N ALA A 248 20.70 10.96 18.05
CA ALA A 248 20.63 11.03 16.59
C ALA A 248 21.89 10.45 15.91
N GLY A 249 21.69 9.72 14.82
CA GLY A 249 22.75 9.06 14.06
C GLY A 249 23.34 7.82 14.73
N SER A 250 22.64 7.21 15.71
CA SER A 250 23.16 6.06 16.44
C SER A 250 22.84 4.74 15.76
N VAL A 251 23.78 3.80 15.81
CA VAL A 251 23.54 2.38 15.50
C VAL A 251 23.45 1.62 16.83
N ILE A 252 22.24 1.21 17.21
CA ILE A 252 21.98 0.53 18.47
C ILE A 252 22.04 -0.98 18.24
N THR A 253 23.01 -1.64 18.90
CA THR A 253 23.26 -3.09 18.81
C THR A 253 23.10 -3.82 20.14
N GLU A 254 22.87 -3.07 21.23
CA GLU A 254 22.68 -3.58 22.58
C GLU A 254 21.43 -2.92 23.17
N ASP A 255 20.79 -3.62 24.11
CA ASP A 255 19.59 -3.13 24.76
C ASP A 255 19.86 -1.80 25.47
N VAL A 256 18.95 -0.85 25.30
CA VAL A 256 18.96 0.44 26.00
C VAL A 256 18.00 0.32 27.19
N PRO A 257 18.47 0.40 28.44
CA PRO A 257 17.60 0.29 29.61
C PRO A 257 16.54 1.39 29.70
N ASP A 258 15.51 1.17 30.53
CA ASP A 258 14.48 2.17 30.82
C ASP A 258 15.08 3.50 31.27
N GLY A 259 14.56 4.60 30.73
CA GLY A 259 15.02 5.98 31.00
C GLY A 259 16.45 6.30 30.58
N ALA A 260 17.19 5.35 29.98
CA ALA A 260 18.58 5.56 29.60
C ALA A 260 18.70 6.27 28.25
N LEU A 261 19.91 6.78 27.97
CA LEU A 261 20.30 7.30 26.66
C LEU A 261 21.24 6.32 25.96
N GLY A 262 20.77 5.66 24.91
CA GLY A 262 21.60 4.90 23.98
C GLY A 262 22.28 5.82 22.96
N ILE A 263 23.60 5.86 22.91
CA ILE A 263 24.35 6.71 21.97
C ILE A 263 25.52 5.94 21.37
N ALA A 264 25.51 5.82 20.04
CA ALA A 264 26.53 5.09 19.30
C ALA A 264 26.96 5.90 18.07
N ARG A 265 27.73 6.98 18.30
CA ARG A 265 28.21 7.89 17.25
C ARG A 265 29.61 8.44 17.56
N SER A 266 30.32 8.85 16.52
CA SER A 266 31.62 9.51 16.67
C SER A 266 31.47 10.93 17.23
N ARG A 267 32.51 11.42 17.92
CA ARG A 267 32.58 12.84 18.30
C ARG A 267 32.88 13.67 17.06
N GLN A 268 32.12 14.75 16.87
CA GLN A 268 32.37 15.69 15.78
C GLN A 268 33.79 16.29 15.90
N LYS A 269 34.48 16.39 14.77
CA LYS A 269 35.75 17.13 14.63
C LYS A 269 35.61 18.14 13.50
N ASN A 270 35.97 19.40 13.79
CA ASN A 270 36.09 20.42 12.76
C ASN A 270 37.51 20.39 12.20
N ILE A 271 37.64 20.37 10.87
CA ILE A 271 38.93 20.43 10.17
C ILE A 271 39.02 21.80 9.51
N GLU A 272 39.62 22.76 10.22
CA GLU A 272 39.80 24.13 9.74
C GLU A 272 40.72 24.17 8.51
N GLY A 273 40.49 25.14 7.62
CA GLY A 273 41.28 25.32 6.41
C GLY A 273 41.12 24.23 5.33
N TYR A 274 40.10 23.39 5.42
CA TYR A 274 39.94 22.23 4.52
C TYR A 274 39.80 22.65 3.06
N ARG A 275 39.01 23.70 2.77
CA ARG A 275 38.75 24.14 1.39
C ARG A 275 40.01 24.74 0.77
N GLU A 276 40.77 25.52 1.53
CA GLU A 276 42.01 26.15 1.10
C GLU A 276 43.06 25.09 0.75
N ARG A 277 43.29 24.12 1.66
CA ARG A 277 44.24 23.01 1.40
C ARG A 277 43.82 22.17 0.20
N ARG A 278 42.51 21.93 0.01
CA ARG A 278 42.01 21.20 -1.15
C ARG A 278 42.24 21.97 -2.45
N ASN A 279 41.94 23.27 -2.47
CA ASN A 279 42.18 24.09 -3.65
C ASN A 279 43.68 24.12 -4.03
N GLN A 280 44.58 24.21 -3.04
CA GLN A 280 46.04 24.15 -3.27
C GLN A 280 46.50 22.81 -3.84
N ARG A 281 45.92 21.71 -3.34
CA ARG A 281 46.19 20.37 -3.88
C ARG A 281 45.67 20.24 -5.31
N ASP A 282 44.44 20.68 -5.56
CA ASP A 282 43.81 20.60 -6.87
C ASP A 282 44.54 21.49 -7.90
N SER A 283 45.08 22.65 -7.49
CA SER A 283 45.92 23.49 -8.36
C SER A 283 47.28 22.85 -8.65
N GLY A 284 47.96 22.31 -7.64
CA GLY A 284 49.23 21.60 -7.84
C GLY A 284 49.08 20.33 -8.70
N GLU A 285 47.98 19.60 -8.54
CA GLU A 285 47.65 18.45 -9.41
C GLU A 285 47.32 18.87 -10.85
N ARG A 286 46.79 20.08 -11.07
CA ARG A 286 46.56 20.64 -12.42
C ARG A 286 47.86 21.09 -13.06
N GLU A 287 48.69 21.83 -12.34
CA GLU A 287 50.02 22.27 -12.80
C GLU A 287 50.88 21.06 -13.18
N ALA A 288 50.94 20.05 -12.31
CA ALA A 288 51.68 18.81 -12.60
C ALA A 288 51.13 18.04 -13.82
N ARG A 289 49.81 18.09 -14.09
CA ARG A 289 49.20 17.49 -15.29
C ARG A 289 49.46 18.31 -16.56
N GLU A 290 49.59 19.63 -16.45
CA GLU A 290 49.94 20.50 -17.57
C GLU A 290 51.42 20.36 -17.93
N ASP A 291 52.30 20.29 -16.93
CA ASP A 291 53.74 20.03 -17.11
C ASP A 291 54.00 18.65 -17.74
N ALA A 292 53.26 17.62 -17.32
CA ALA A 292 53.36 16.28 -17.90
C ALA A 292 52.86 16.21 -19.36
N LYS A 293 51.97 17.12 -19.78
CA LYS A 293 51.49 17.24 -21.16
C LYS A 293 52.41 18.06 -22.05
N ASN A 294 53.32 18.84 -21.46
CA ASN A 294 54.22 19.72 -22.20
C ASN A 294 55.66 19.67 -21.63
N PRO A 295 56.35 18.52 -21.71
CA PRO A 295 57.73 18.41 -21.27
C PRO A 295 58.62 19.18 -22.26
N ALA A 296 58.88 20.46 -21.99
CA ALA A 296 59.62 21.30 -22.93
C ALA A 296 61.08 20.80 -23.05
N GLY A 297 61.46 20.35 -24.27
CA GLY A 297 62.87 20.33 -24.68
C GLY A 297 63.37 19.16 -25.52
N SER A 298 62.69 18.72 -26.58
CA SER A 298 63.41 18.05 -27.68
C SER A 298 64.37 19.07 -28.32
N PRO A 299 65.71 18.85 -28.32
CA PRO A 299 66.64 19.80 -28.91
C PRO A 299 66.32 19.93 -30.40
N ARG A 300 66.11 21.16 -30.90
CA ARG A 300 66.09 21.41 -32.35
C ARG A 300 67.49 21.08 -32.88
N GLN A 301 67.63 19.91 -33.50
CA GLN A 301 68.83 19.55 -34.26
C GLN A 301 68.96 20.51 -35.45
N ARG A 302 70.13 21.14 -35.58
CA ARG A 302 70.65 21.68 -36.84
C ARG A 302 71.56 20.65 -37.45
#